data_AF-A0A0W0Z4L2-F1
#
_entry.id   AF-A0A0W0Z4L2-F1
#
_cell.length_a   1.000
_cell.length_b   1.000
_cell.length_c   1.000
_cell.angle_alpha   90.00
_cell.angle_beta   90.00
_cell.angle_gamma   90.00
#
_symmetry.space_group_name_H-M   'P 1'
#
loop_
_entity.id
_entity.type
_entity.pdbx_description
1 polymer ?
#
loop_
_entity_poly.entity_id
_entity_poly.type
_entity_poly.pdbx_seq_one_letter_code
_entity_poly.pdbx_strand_id
1 'polypeptide(L)'
;MYVLERLLAIFLGIVALPLRVFAQHAFYAIIALLVGICAIPGLPLSLALTLNHEGISKAINILVTLFLVFPITAVIITGALALLTVFLLCSTIVHMAEALGLGFINSLLYGMDGFWSTLSTQQILSQTLWNSIKAFVGFANTNQLNSDAGDQRIIDGLQHFEIVHEDFEIPDLQNKEPREPPILFDETELKRIEGLLAHLTNVKEPLARQTKEQLTILKILYTQYKDLFSKLEEVHLALLSNEKSQIKDELIAYNKVRIPILLVKQYKKGECWYHVPAASYVTDRDSFLHLLKKNSKHPLNRDLFKKPRSYNQMETRYLWYELTENYCSSQELSDGVVEIRVLVDELFQLNEIQRMNFSMGAFSPAFFGPAIKNNPYSQTLQLEHKNGLQL
;
A
#
# COMPACT_ATOMS: atom_id res chain seq x y z
N MET A 1 39.57 -18.52 2.91
CA MET A 1 38.29 -18.75 3.61
C MET A 1 37.09 -18.32 2.77
N TYR A 2 37.04 -17.11 2.21
CA TYR A 2 35.89 -16.59 1.45
C TYR A 2 35.37 -17.45 0.27
N VAL A 3 36.24 -18.16 -0.45
CA VAL A 3 35.83 -19.03 -1.57
C VAL A 3 35.13 -20.29 -1.08
N LEU A 4 35.61 -20.89 0.00
CA LEU A 4 35.02 -22.10 0.58
C LEU A 4 33.63 -21.79 1.18
N GLU A 5 33.50 -20.63 1.82
CA GLU A 5 32.24 -20.14 2.37
C GLU A 5 31.20 -19.86 1.28
N ARG A 6 31.59 -19.26 0.16
CA ARG A 6 30.69 -19.08 -0.99
C ARG A 6 30.27 -20.40 -1.64
N LEU A 7 31.19 -21.34 -1.78
CA LEU A 7 30.86 -22.68 -2.31
C LEU A 7 29.88 -23.41 -1.38
N LEU A 8 30.06 -23.28 -0.07
CA LEU A 8 29.13 -23.80 0.93
C LEU A 8 27.75 -23.11 0.84
N ALA A 9 27.71 -21.79 0.69
CA ALA A 9 26.47 -21.03 0.53
C ALA A 9 25.69 -21.47 -0.72
N ILE A 10 26.39 -21.69 -1.84
CA ILE A 10 25.80 -22.15 -3.10
C ILE A 10 25.25 -23.56 -2.93
N PHE A 11 26.03 -24.47 -2.32
CA PHE A 11 25.57 -25.82 -2.03
C PHE A 11 24.32 -25.83 -1.14
N LEU A 12 24.33 -25.04 -0.06
CA LEU A 12 23.18 -24.89 0.83
C LEU A 12 21.98 -24.25 0.12
N GLY A 13 22.19 -23.26 -0.74
CA GLY A 13 21.13 -22.60 -1.51
C GLY A 13 20.44 -23.56 -2.49
N ILE A 14 21.22 -24.38 -3.19
CA ILE A 14 20.70 -25.35 -4.18
C ILE A 14 20.03 -26.54 -3.48
N VAL A 15 20.54 -26.98 -2.34
CA VAL A 15 20.08 -28.21 -1.68
C VAL A 15 19.03 -27.92 -0.60
N ALA A 16 19.32 -27.02 0.34
CA ALA A 16 18.48 -26.84 1.53
C ALA A 16 17.15 -26.14 1.21
N LEU A 17 17.13 -25.17 0.28
CA LEU A 17 15.91 -24.43 -0.05
C LEU A 17 14.89 -25.29 -0.80
N PRO A 18 15.24 -26.01 -1.89
CA PRO A 18 14.29 -26.93 -2.53
C PRO A 18 13.86 -28.09 -1.63
N LEU A 19 14.77 -28.62 -0.80
CA LEU A 19 14.44 -29.69 0.15
C LEU A 19 13.42 -29.23 1.20
N ARG A 20 13.51 -27.97 1.65
CA ARG A 20 12.54 -27.37 2.57
C ARG A 20 11.16 -27.25 1.94
N VAL A 21 11.09 -26.75 0.70
CA VAL A 21 9.84 -26.67 -0.07
C VAL A 21 9.23 -28.06 -0.23
N PHE A 22 10.03 -29.05 -0.63
CA PHE A 22 9.59 -30.43 -0.77
C PHE A 22 9.01 -31.02 0.54
N ALA A 23 9.75 -30.87 1.65
CA ALA A 23 9.32 -31.39 2.95
C ALA A 23 7.98 -30.78 3.40
N GLN A 24 7.74 -29.51 3.09
CA GLN A 24 6.51 -28.81 3.43
C GLN A 24 5.33 -29.28 2.57
N HIS A 25 5.50 -29.36 1.26
CA HIS A 25 4.46 -29.92 0.39
C HIS A 25 4.12 -31.37 0.76
N ALA A 26 5.12 -32.17 1.14
CA ALA A 26 4.91 -33.53 1.65
C ALA A 26 4.10 -33.53 2.96
N PHE A 27 4.42 -32.64 3.90
CA PHE A 27 3.68 -32.51 5.15
C PHE A 27 2.20 -32.14 4.91
N TYR A 28 1.92 -31.23 3.98
CA TYR A 28 0.54 -30.86 3.64
C TYR A 28 -0.21 -31.99 2.92
N ALA A 29 0.45 -32.74 2.05
CA ALA A 29 -0.14 -33.92 1.42
C ALA A 29 -0.56 -34.95 2.48
N ILE A 30 0.27 -35.15 3.53
CA ILE A 30 -0.04 -36.04 4.65
C ILE A 30 -1.28 -35.55 5.41
N ILE A 31 -1.36 -34.25 5.72
CA ILE A 31 -2.53 -33.67 6.40
C ILE A 31 -3.80 -33.88 5.57
N ALA A 32 -3.76 -33.56 4.28
CA ALA A 32 -4.91 -33.69 3.40
C ALA A 32 -5.37 -35.15 3.27
N LEU A 33 -4.43 -36.08 3.21
CA LEU A 33 -4.71 -37.51 3.18
C LEU A 33 -5.36 -37.99 4.48
N LEU A 34 -4.86 -37.55 5.65
CA LEU A 34 -5.47 -37.86 6.94
C LEU A 34 -6.90 -37.31 7.05
N VAL A 35 -7.12 -36.07 6.63
CA VAL A 35 -8.45 -35.44 6.61
C VAL A 35 -9.40 -36.21 5.69
N GLY A 36 -8.94 -36.59 4.48
CA GLY A 36 -9.73 -37.36 3.54
C GLY A 36 -10.11 -38.75 4.08
N ILE A 37 -9.16 -39.47 4.68
CA ILE A 37 -9.41 -40.78 5.30
C ILE A 37 -10.43 -40.67 6.44
N CYS A 38 -10.38 -39.60 7.24
CA CYS A 38 -11.36 -39.36 8.30
C CYS A 38 -12.74 -38.94 7.75
N ALA A 39 -12.78 -38.20 6.64
CA ALA A 39 -14.02 -37.70 6.05
C ALA A 39 -14.85 -38.82 5.40
N ILE A 40 -14.21 -39.84 4.80
CA ILE A 40 -14.88 -40.96 4.12
C ILE A 40 -15.86 -41.71 5.05
N PRO A 41 -15.48 -42.15 6.27
CA PRO A 41 -16.43 -42.71 7.23
C PRO A 41 -17.16 -41.65 8.06
N GLY A 42 -16.52 -40.49 8.31
CA GLY A 42 -17.05 -39.46 9.21
C GLY A 42 -18.30 -38.76 8.67
N LEU A 43 -18.34 -38.43 7.37
CA LEU A 43 -19.50 -37.76 6.76
C LEU A 43 -20.74 -38.67 6.70
N PRO A 44 -20.65 -39.93 6.22
CA PRO A 44 -21.79 -40.86 6.29
C PRO A 44 -22.26 -41.12 7.71
N LEU A 45 -21.33 -41.23 8.68
CA LEU A 45 -21.69 -41.43 10.08
C LEU A 45 -22.41 -40.20 10.66
N SER A 46 -21.92 -39.00 10.36
CA SER A 46 -22.58 -37.74 10.76
C SER A 46 -23.99 -37.66 10.20
N LEU A 47 -24.18 -37.97 8.91
CA LEU A 47 -25.49 -37.98 8.29
C LEU A 47 -26.39 -39.05 8.93
N ALA A 48 -25.85 -40.24 9.23
CA ALA A 48 -26.59 -41.29 9.90
C ALA A 48 -27.11 -40.84 11.27
N LEU A 49 -26.30 -40.11 12.04
CA LEU A 49 -26.72 -39.56 13.32
C LEU A 49 -27.82 -38.51 13.16
N THR A 50 -27.72 -37.61 12.18
CA THR A 50 -28.73 -36.60 11.90
C THR A 50 -30.07 -37.22 11.49
N LEU A 51 -30.05 -38.17 10.55
CA LEU A 51 -31.26 -38.86 10.08
C LEU A 51 -31.94 -39.65 11.20
N ASN A 52 -31.16 -40.22 12.12
CA ASN A 52 -31.69 -40.89 13.31
C ASN A 52 -32.34 -39.90 14.27
N HIS A 53 -31.81 -38.68 14.40
CA HIS A 53 -32.43 -37.61 15.19
C HIS A 53 -33.73 -37.07 14.57
N GLU A 54 -33.84 -37.06 13.24
CA GLU A 54 -35.05 -36.67 12.51
C GLU A 54 -36.14 -37.76 12.49
N GLY A 55 -35.91 -38.91 13.15
CA GLY A 55 -36.91 -39.95 13.35
C GLY A 55 -36.99 -41.00 12.24
N ILE A 56 -35.99 -41.07 11.35
CA ILE A 56 -35.91 -42.14 10.34
C ILE A 56 -35.58 -43.47 11.02
N SER A 57 -36.26 -44.54 10.60
CA SER A 57 -36.05 -45.87 11.17
C SER A 57 -34.60 -46.35 10.95
N LYS A 58 -34.03 -47.03 11.96
CA LYS A 58 -32.62 -47.49 11.93
C LYS A 58 -32.30 -48.33 10.69
N ALA A 59 -33.22 -49.16 10.23
CA ALA A 59 -33.03 -50.01 9.06
C ALA A 59 -32.92 -49.20 7.75
N ILE A 60 -33.80 -48.21 7.57
CA ILE A 60 -33.76 -47.31 6.39
C ILE A 60 -32.51 -46.44 6.44
N ASN A 61 -32.17 -45.92 7.62
CA ASN A 61 -30.99 -45.09 7.81
C ASN A 61 -29.68 -45.84 7.47
N ILE A 62 -29.49 -47.06 7.98
CA ILE A 62 -28.33 -47.89 7.65
C ILE A 62 -28.28 -48.22 6.15
N LEU A 63 -29.42 -48.55 5.54
CA LEU A 63 -29.49 -48.89 4.12
C LEU A 63 -29.08 -47.68 3.26
N VAL A 64 -29.65 -46.50 3.54
CA VAL A 64 -29.34 -45.27 2.81
C VAL A 64 -27.88 -44.86 3.04
N THR A 65 -27.40 -44.86 4.27
CA THR A 65 -26.05 -44.36 4.57
C THR A 65 -24.94 -45.29 4.08
N LEU A 66 -25.12 -46.62 4.18
CA LEU A 66 -24.10 -47.58 3.76
C LEU A 66 -24.09 -47.82 2.25
N PHE A 67 -25.26 -47.92 1.61
CA PHE A 67 -25.34 -48.31 0.19
C PHE A 67 -25.45 -47.14 -0.79
N LEU A 68 -25.87 -45.95 -0.33
CA LEU A 68 -25.94 -44.75 -1.17
C LEU A 68 -24.91 -43.71 -0.75
N VAL A 69 -24.94 -43.27 0.50
CA VAL A 69 -24.13 -42.12 0.94
C VAL A 69 -22.64 -42.46 0.99
N PHE A 70 -22.26 -43.58 1.62
CA PHE A 70 -20.88 -44.01 1.72
C PHE A 70 -20.18 -44.15 0.35
N PRO A 71 -20.69 -44.91 -0.64
CA PRO A 71 -20.00 -45.03 -1.93
C PRO A 71 -19.92 -43.70 -2.68
N ILE A 72 -20.96 -42.86 -2.61
CA ILE A 72 -20.94 -41.52 -3.22
C ILE A 72 -19.87 -40.64 -2.56
N THR A 73 -19.85 -40.57 -1.24
CA THR A 73 -18.83 -39.78 -0.50
C THR A 73 -17.42 -40.32 -0.74
N ALA A 74 -17.23 -41.63 -0.76
CA ALA A 74 -15.94 -42.25 -1.04
C ALA A 74 -15.43 -41.89 -2.44
N VAL A 75 -16.28 -41.97 -3.48
CA VAL A 75 -15.91 -41.59 -4.85
C VAL A 75 -15.55 -40.11 -4.94
N ILE A 76 -16.36 -39.23 -4.33
CA ILE A 76 -16.13 -37.78 -4.34
C ILE A 76 -14.80 -37.45 -3.65
N ILE A 77 -14.58 -37.97 -2.44
CA ILE A 77 -13.37 -37.68 -1.65
C ILE A 77 -12.14 -38.26 -2.33
N THR A 78 -12.22 -39.47 -2.87
CA THR A 78 -11.10 -40.09 -3.58
C THR A 78 -10.75 -39.31 -4.86
N GLY A 79 -11.74 -38.89 -5.64
CA GLY A 79 -11.53 -38.03 -6.81
C GLY A 79 -10.93 -36.68 -6.44
N ALA A 80 -11.41 -36.07 -5.35
CA ALA A 80 -10.90 -34.81 -4.82
C ALA A 80 -9.43 -34.96 -4.37
N LEU A 81 -9.09 -36.03 -3.65
CA LEU A 81 -7.70 -36.33 -3.25
C LEU A 81 -6.79 -36.55 -4.47
N ALA A 82 -7.27 -37.23 -5.52
CA ALA A 82 -6.50 -37.43 -6.75
C ALA A 82 -6.21 -36.11 -7.48
N LEU A 83 -7.18 -35.18 -7.54
CA LEU A 83 -6.94 -33.85 -8.12
C LEU A 83 -5.98 -33.02 -7.25
N LEU A 84 -6.14 -33.10 -5.92
CA LEU A 84 -5.27 -32.41 -4.99
C LEU A 84 -3.83 -32.90 -5.07
N THR A 85 -3.59 -34.21 -5.23
CA THR A 85 -2.23 -34.75 -5.39
C THR A 85 -1.58 -34.26 -6.68
N VAL A 86 -2.31 -34.24 -7.79
CA VAL A 86 -1.82 -33.66 -9.06
C VAL A 86 -1.47 -32.19 -8.89
N PHE A 87 -2.35 -31.41 -8.27
CA PHE A 87 -2.12 -29.99 -7.99
C PHE A 87 -0.90 -29.77 -7.10
N LEU A 88 -0.79 -30.50 -5.99
CA LEU A 88 0.35 -30.42 -5.09
C LEU A 88 1.64 -30.78 -5.81
N LEU A 89 1.64 -31.82 -6.65
CA LEU A 89 2.82 -32.23 -7.41
C LEU A 89 3.27 -31.15 -8.41
N CYS A 90 2.35 -30.56 -9.17
CA CYS A 90 2.66 -29.43 -10.05
C CYS A 90 3.18 -28.22 -9.26
N SER A 91 2.53 -27.85 -8.16
CA SER A 91 2.96 -26.71 -7.33
C SER A 91 4.34 -26.94 -6.72
N THR A 92 4.63 -28.17 -6.27
CA THR A 92 5.92 -28.50 -5.67
C THR A 92 7.04 -28.35 -6.70
N ILE A 93 6.84 -28.78 -7.94
CA ILE A 93 7.83 -28.63 -9.02
C ILE A 93 8.12 -27.14 -9.28
N VAL A 94 7.07 -26.31 -9.41
CA VAL A 94 7.22 -24.87 -9.66
C VAL A 94 7.95 -24.19 -8.51
N HIS A 95 7.51 -24.41 -7.27
CA HIS A 95 8.11 -23.80 -6.10
C HIS A 95 9.54 -24.31 -5.81
N MET A 96 9.84 -25.58 -6.11
CA MET A 96 11.21 -26.09 -6.03
C MET A 96 12.12 -25.43 -7.07
N ALA A 97 11.66 -25.24 -8.31
CA ALA A 97 12.44 -24.56 -9.34
C ALA A 97 12.71 -23.09 -8.99
N GLU A 98 11.70 -22.41 -8.45
CA GLU A 98 11.80 -21.03 -7.99
C GLU A 98 12.75 -20.90 -6.78
N ALA A 99 12.62 -21.80 -5.79
CA ALA A 99 13.52 -21.87 -4.63
C ALA A 99 14.97 -22.18 -5.02
N LEU A 100 15.16 -23.05 -6.02
CA LEU A 100 16.49 -23.38 -6.56
C LEU A 100 17.11 -22.16 -7.23
N GLY A 101 16.35 -21.46 -8.09
CA GLY A 101 16.81 -20.25 -8.77
C GLY A 101 17.18 -19.13 -7.79
N LEU A 102 16.29 -18.83 -6.84
CA LEU A 102 16.52 -17.82 -5.81
C LEU A 102 17.69 -18.20 -4.89
N GLY A 103 17.75 -19.45 -4.45
CA GLY A 103 18.82 -19.98 -3.63
C GLY A 103 20.18 -19.92 -4.31
N PHE A 104 20.25 -20.28 -5.59
CA PHE A 104 21.48 -20.19 -6.37
C PHE A 104 21.94 -18.73 -6.54
N ILE A 105 21.06 -17.84 -7.01
CA ILE A 105 21.42 -16.45 -7.32
C ILE A 105 21.87 -15.71 -6.06
N ASN A 106 21.11 -15.84 -4.97
CA ASN A 106 21.41 -15.10 -3.74
C ASN A 106 22.66 -15.63 -3.04
N SER A 107 22.89 -16.96 -3.04
CA SER A 107 24.12 -17.54 -2.50
C SER A 107 25.35 -17.23 -3.35
N LEU A 108 25.20 -17.14 -4.68
CA LEU A 108 26.30 -16.78 -5.59
C LEU A 108 26.73 -15.33 -5.40
N LEU A 109 25.77 -14.40 -5.33
CA LEU A 109 26.03 -12.97 -5.27
C LEU A 109 26.42 -12.49 -3.87
N TYR A 110 25.78 -13.03 -2.83
CA TYR A 110 25.89 -12.53 -1.45
C TYR A 110 26.44 -13.55 -0.45
N GLY A 111 26.86 -14.74 -0.91
CA GLY A 111 27.44 -15.76 -0.02
C GLY A 111 26.45 -16.21 1.06
N MET A 112 26.93 -16.42 2.29
CA MET A 112 26.08 -16.92 3.37
C MET A 112 24.97 -15.96 3.78
N ASP A 113 25.21 -14.65 3.72
CA ASP A 113 24.19 -13.65 4.06
C ASP A 113 23.01 -13.71 3.07
N GLY A 114 23.29 -13.95 1.79
CA GLY A 114 22.26 -14.19 0.76
C GLY A 114 21.43 -15.44 1.02
N PHE A 115 22.08 -16.52 1.45
CA PHE A 115 21.39 -17.74 1.85
C PHE A 115 20.47 -17.50 3.05
N TRP A 116 20.97 -16.90 4.14
CA TRP A 116 20.18 -16.65 5.35
C TRP A 116 19.03 -15.66 5.11
N SER A 117 19.27 -14.63 4.29
CA SER A 117 18.22 -13.73 3.82
C SER A 117 17.15 -14.51 3.08
N THR A 118 17.51 -15.33 2.09
CA THR A 118 16.53 -16.11 1.31
C THR A 118 15.77 -17.12 2.18
N LEU A 119 16.47 -17.77 3.12
CA LEU A 119 15.88 -18.71 4.08
C LEU A 119 14.85 -18.03 5.01
N SER A 120 15.07 -16.76 5.37
CA SER A 120 14.18 -16.01 6.25
C SER A 120 13.05 -15.29 5.51
N THR A 121 13.28 -14.83 4.28
CA THR A 121 12.28 -14.09 3.49
C THR A 121 11.38 -14.97 2.64
N GLN A 122 11.76 -16.22 2.36
CA GLN A 122 10.89 -17.13 1.62
C GLN A 122 9.66 -17.47 2.48
N GLN A 123 8.60 -16.71 2.25
CA GLN A 123 7.31 -16.87 2.89
C GLN A 123 6.68 -18.15 2.33
N ILE A 124 6.93 -19.23 3.06
CA ILE A 124 6.59 -20.62 2.72
C ILE A 124 5.12 -20.87 2.47
N LEU A 125 4.27 -20.01 3.01
CA LEU A 125 2.84 -20.08 2.82
C LEU A 125 2.47 -19.02 1.78
N SER A 126 2.42 -19.40 0.51
CA SER A 126 1.65 -18.61 -0.43
C SER A 126 0.19 -18.67 0.05
N GLN A 127 -0.41 -17.51 0.25
CA GLN A 127 -1.81 -17.38 0.71
C GLN A 127 -2.77 -18.19 -0.19
N THR A 128 -2.37 -18.39 -1.45
CA THR A 128 -2.95 -19.26 -2.47
C THR A 128 -3.01 -20.74 -2.09
N LEU A 129 -1.98 -21.33 -1.49
CA LEU A 129 -2.02 -22.73 -1.03
C LEU A 129 -2.98 -22.90 0.14
N TRP A 130 -2.97 -21.96 1.09
CA TRP A 130 -3.88 -21.99 2.23
C TRP A 130 -5.34 -21.77 1.84
N ASN A 131 -5.59 -20.88 0.89
CA ASN A 131 -6.92 -20.62 0.34
C ASN A 131 -7.43 -21.84 -0.45
N SER A 132 -6.57 -22.51 -1.22
CA SER A 132 -6.92 -23.75 -1.93
C SER A 132 -7.26 -24.88 -0.97
N ILE A 133 -6.49 -25.03 0.12
CA ILE A 133 -6.77 -26.01 1.18
C ILE A 133 -8.07 -25.67 1.91
N LYS A 134 -8.35 -24.40 2.23
CA LYS A 134 -9.60 -23.98 2.86
C LYS A 134 -10.83 -24.25 1.97
N ALA A 135 -10.71 -23.96 0.68
CA ALA A 135 -11.74 -24.26 -0.30
C ALA A 135 -11.98 -25.78 -0.40
N PHE A 136 -10.92 -26.57 -0.37
CA PHE A 136 -10.97 -28.03 -0.43
C PHE A 136 -11.58 -28.68 0.81
N VAL A 137 -11.25 -28.19 2.02
CA VAL A 137 -11.73 -28.75 3.30
C VAL A 137 -13.13 -28.22 3.68
N GLY A 138 -13.74 -27.38 2.84
CA GLY A 138 -15.10 -26.87 3.08
C GLY A 138 -15.21 -25.88 4.25
N PHE A 139 -14.07 -25.36 4.74
CA PHE A 139 -14.03 -24.28 5.74
C PHE A 139 -14.29 -22.89 5.15
N ALA A 140 -14.61 -22.80 3.86
CA ALA A 140 -14.92 -21.55 3.20
C ALA A 140 -16.33 -21.07 3.58
N ASN A 141 -16.40 -19.97 4.33
CA ASN A 141 -17.65 -19.24 4.52
C ASN A 141 -18.05 -18.65 3.15
N THR A 142 -19.24 -18.95 2.65
CA THR A 142 -19.71 -18.53 1.30
C THR A 142 -19.73 -17.01 1.12
N ASN A 143 -19.75 -16.24 2.21
CA ASN A 143 -19.64 -14.78 2.20
C ASN A 143 -18.19 -14.26 2.08
N GLN A 144 -17.16 -15.10 2.26
CA GLN A 144 -15.76 -14.76 2.00
C GLN A 144 -15.29 -15.14 0.58
N LEU A 145 -16.02 -16.04 -0.10
CA LEU A 145 -15.76 -16.40 -1.49
C LEU A 145 -16.02 -15.26 -2.50
N ASN A 146 -16.77 -14.21 -2.11
CA ASN A 146 -16.99 -13.01 -2.92
C ASN A 146 -16.14 -11.80 -2.52
N SER A 147 -15.41 -11.86 -1.39
CA SER A 147 -14.48 -10.78 -0.99
C SER A 147 -13.02 -11.06 -1.39
N ASP A 148 -12.71 -12.30 -1.76
CA ASP A 148 -11.38 -12.72 -2.23
C ASP A 148 -11.30 -12.77 -3.77
N ALA A 149 -11.86 -11.77 -4.45
CA ALA A 149 -11.65 -11.48 -5.88
C ALA A 149 -10.22 -11.00 -6.21
N GLY A 150 -9.23 -11.39 -5.40
CA GLY A 150 -7.81 -11.14 -5.59
C GLY A 150 -7.13 -12.20 -6.47
N ASP A 151 -7.56 -13.46 -6.40
CA ASP A 151 -6.85 -14.59 -7.03
C ASP A 151 -7.48 -15.11 -8.33
N GLN A 152 -8.74 -14.79 -8.64
CA GLN A 152 -9.33 -15.14 -9.95
C GLN A 152 -8.82 -14.25 -11.11
N ARG A 153 -8.15 -13.12 -10.81
CA ARG A 153 -7.60 -12.21 -11.85
C ARG A 153 -6.33 -12.73 -12.51
N ILE A 154 -5.71 -13.79 -11.98
CA ILE A 154 -4.49 -14.35 -12.58
C ILE A 154 -4.82 -15.30 -13.76
N ILE A 155 -6.02 -15.89 -13.81
CA ILE A 155 -6.42 -16.79 -14.92
C ILE A 155 -7.28 -16.06 -15.97
N ASP A 156 -8.18 -15.16 -15.59
CA ASP A 156 -8.88 -14.30 -16.59
C ASP A 156 -7.97 -13.21 -17.18
N GLY A 157 -6.87 -12.88 -16.49
CA GLY A 157 -5.81 -12.00 -17.00
C GLY A 157 -4.96 -12.62 -18.12
N LEU A 158 -5.15 -13.91 -18.44
CA LEU A 158 -4.52 -14.56 -19.59
C LEU A 158 -5.43 -14.63 -20.83
N GLN A 159 -6.71 -14.28 -20.73
CA GLN A 159 -7.63 -14.26 -21.87
C GLN A 159 -8.14 -12.87 -22.28
N HIS A 160 -7.92 -11.84 -21.46
CA HIS A 160 -8.12 -10.44 -21.85
C HIS A 160 -6.82 -9.67 -21.79
N PHE A 161 -5.89 -10.07 -22.66
CA PHE A 161 -4.97 -9.11 -23.24
C PHE A 161 -5.79 -8.16 -24.13
N GLU A 162 -6.45 -7.19 -23.52
CA GLU A 162 -6.56 -5.91 -24.19
C GLU A 162 -5.15 -5.34 -24.14
N ILE A 163 -4.36 -5.76 -25.12
CA ILE A 163 -3.14 -5.07 -25.52
C ILE A 163 -3.63 -3.71 -26.02
N VAL A 164 -3.89 -2.81 -25.09
CA VAL A 164 -3.84 -1.39 -25.37
C VAL A 164 -2.35 -1.13 -25.61
N HIS A 165 -1.91 -1.34 -26.86
CA HIS A 165 -0.81 -0.57 -27.42
C HIS A 165 -1.29 0.88 -27.49
N GLU A 166 -1.44 1.52 -26.33
CA GLU A 166 -1.28 2.95 -26.26
C GLU A 166 0.21 3.16 -26.47
N ASP A 167 0.54 3.74 -27.62
CA ASP A 167 1.86 4.29 -27.89
C ASP A 167 2.36 4.98 -26.62
N PHE A 168 3.50 4.52 -26.10
CA PHE A 168 4.08 5.00 -24.84
C PHE A 168 4.67 6.39 -25.04
N GLU A 169 3.82 7.37 -25.27
CA GLU A 169 4.12 8.76 -24.99
C GLU A 169 4.09 8.94 -23.46
N ILE A 170 5.27 8.77 -22.88
CA ILE A 170 5.64 9.08 -21.48
C ILE A 170 5.63 10.61 -21.12
N PRO A 171 5.44 11.62 -22.02
CA PRO A 171 5.49 13.04 -21.64
C PRO A 171 4.43 13.55 -20.66
N ASP A 172 3.24 12.95 -20.58
CA ASP A 172 2.08 13.61 -19.96
C ASP A 172 2.11 13.74 -18.43
N LEU A 173 2.97 12.98 -17.74
CA LEU A 173 3.07 13.03 -16.27
C LEU A 173 4.14 14.02 -15.77
N GLN A 174 5.04 14.46 -16.67
CA GLN A 174 6.10 15.41 -16.31
C GLN A 174 5.59 16.84 -16.46
N ASN A 175 5.47 17.57 -15.37
CA ASN A 175 5.17 19.00 -15.47
C ASN A 175 6.45 19.80 -15.76
N LYS A 176 6.41 20.58 -16.86
CA LYS A 176 7.49 21.46 -17.32
C LYS A 176 7.21 22.95 -17.08
N GLU A 177 6.05 23.30 -16.53
CA GLU A 177 5.67 24.69 -16.28
C GLU A 177 6.54 25.32 -15.18
N PRO A 178 6.86 26.63 -15.29
CA PRO A 178 7.60 27.36 -14.27
C PRO A 178 6.81 27.33 -12.96
N ARG A 179 7.49 26.91 -11.90
CA ARG A 179 6.86 26.65 -10.61
C ARG A 179 6.88 27.92 -9.77
N GLU A 180 5.74 28.29 -9.22
CA GLU A 180 5.65 29.37 -8.26
C GLU A 180 6.31 28.95 -6.93
N PRO A 181 7.05 29.85 -6.26
CA PRO A 181 7.67 29.54 -4.99
C PRO A 181 6.59 29.20 -3.94
N PRO A 182 6.84 28.20 -3.09
CA PRO A 182 5.87 27.82 -2.06
C PRO A 182 5.72 28.93 -1.02
N ILE A 183 4.49 29.13 -0.55
CA ILE A 183 4.23 29.88 0.68
C ILE A 183 4.47 28.92 1.84
N LEU A 184 5.35 29.27 2.77
CA LEU A 184 5.74 28.41 3.89
C LEU A 184 5.55 29.14 5.21
N PHE A 185 5.40 28.38 6.29
CA PHE A 185 5.42 28.94 7.64
C PHE A 185 6.83 29.35 8.04
N ASP A 186 6.94 30.51 8.69
CA ASP A 186 8.16 30.88 9.40
C ASP A 186 8.28 30.12 10.74
N GLU A 187 9.48 30.08 11.33
CA GLU A 187 9.71 29.39 12.61
C GLU A 187 8.86 29.95 13.76
N THR A 188 8.51 31.23 13.68
CA THR A 188 7.69 31.89 14.71
C THR A 188 6.22 31.50 14.60
N GLU A 189 5.71 31.34 13.38
CA GLU A 189 4.38 30.84 13.04
C GLU A 189 4.24 29.38 13.46
N LEU A 190 5.24 28.53 13.16
CA LEU A 190 5.26 27.14 13.61
C LEU A 190 5.19 27.04 15.14
N LYS A 191 6.04 27.78 15.87
CA LYS A 191 6.03 27.82 17.33
C LYS A 191 4.69 28.32 17.90
N ARG A 192 4.03 29.26 17.22
CA ARG A 192 2.71 29.76 17.61
C ARG A 192 1.62 28.70 17.43
N ILE A 193 1.62 27.96 16.33
CA ILE A 193 0.68 26.86 16.08
C ILE A 193 0.89 25.75 17.11
N GLU A 194 2.14 25.37 17.40
CA GLU A 194 2.47 24.38 18.44
C GLU A 194 2.00 24.83 19.83
N GLY A 195 2.19 26.11 20.16
CA GLY A 195 1.69 26.71 21.39
C GLY A 195 0.17 26.65 21.51
N LEU A 196 -0.55 26.95 20.42
CA LEU A 196 -2.02 26.88 20.38
C LEU A 196 -2.52 25.44 20.52
N LEU A 197 -1.91 24.49 19.80
CA LEU A 197 -2.25 23.07 19.91
C LEU A 197 -2.02 22.54 21.34
N ALA A 198 -0.88 22.90 21.96
CA ALA A 198 -0.57 22.52 23.33
C ALA A 198 -1.53 23.15 24.35
N HIS A 199 -1.89 24.42 24.15
CA HIS A 199 -2.85 25.10 25.02
C HIS A 199 -4.22 24.43 24.96
N LEU A 200 -4.79 24.28 23.76
CA LEU A 200 -6.14 23.73 23.57
C LEU A 200 -6.26 22.24 23.92
N THR A 201 -5.18 21.48 23.81
CA THR A 201 -5.16 20.06 24.27
C THR A 201 -5.20 19.94 25.79
N ASN A 202 -4.70 20.95 26.52
CA ASN A 202 -4.58 20.94 27.99
C ASN A 202 -5.68 21.73 28.71
N VAL A 203 -6.64 22.32 28.00
CA VAL A 203 -7.80 22.99 28.60
C VAL A 203 -8.65 21.95 29.33
N LYS A 204 -8.86 22.14 30.64
CA LYS A 204 -9.68 21.26 31.49
C LYS A 204 -11.18 21.43 31.25
N GLU A 205 -11.59 22.56 30.67
CA GLU A 205 -12.98 22.88 30.38
C GLU A 205 -13.49 22.12 29.14
N PRO A 206 -14.75 21.70 29.12
CA PRO A 206 -15.31 20.99 27.97
C PRO A 206 -15.42 21.93 26.76
N LEU A 207 -14.47 21.81 25.83
CA LEU A 207 -14.53 22.49 24.53
C LEU A 207 -15.82 22.12 23.79
N ALA A 208 -16.41 23.11 23.11
CA ALA A 208 -17.55 22.89 22.22
C ALA A 208 -17.19 21.87 21.14
N ARG A 209 -18.20 21.11 20.68
CA ARG A 209 -18.01 20.01 19.72
C ARG A 209 -17.32 20.48 18.42
N GLN A 210 -17.75 21.63 17.89
CA GLN A 210 -17.18 22.24 16.69
C GLN A 210 -15.68 22.56 16.87
N THR A 211 -15.31 23.15 18.01
CA THR A 211 -13.90 23.48 18.33
C THR A 211 -13.05 22.22 18.45
N LYS A 212 -13.59 21.12 18.99
CA LYS A 212 -12.88 19.82 19.04
C LYS A 212 -12.66 19.23 17.66
N GLU A 213 -13.65 19.32 16.78
CA GLU A 213 -13.56 18.84 15.40
C GLU A 213 -12.52 19.68 14.63
N GLN A 214 -12.57 21.01 14.69
CA GLN A 214 -11.58 21.91 14.10
C GLN A 214 -10.15 21.68 14.65
N LEU A 215 -10.01 21.49 15.97
CA LEU A 215 -8.71 21.18 16.59
C LEU A 215 -8.13 19.86 16.08
N THR A 216 -8.98 18.86 15.86
CA THR A 216 -8.56 17.55 15.32
C THR A 216 -8.08 17.70 13.88
N ILE A 217 -8.82 18.45 13.05
CA ILE A 217 -8.45 18.74 11.67
C ILE A 217 -7.13 19.52 11.62
N LEU A 218 -6.99 20.57 12.42
CA LEU A 218 -5.75 21.35 12.53
C LEU A 218 -4.57 20.47 12.92
N LYS A 219 -4.73 19.57 13.89
CA LYS A 219 -3.67 18.65 14.32
C LYS A 219 -3.23 17.71 13.20
N ILE A 220 -4.18 17.17 12.42
CA ILE A 220 -3.89 16.29 11.29
C ILE A 220 -3.11 17.07 10.21
N LEU A 221 -3.64 18.22 9.78
CA LEU A 221 -3.01 19.05 8.74
C LEU A 221 -1.62 19.54 9.16
N TYR A 222 -1.46 20.00 10.41
CA TYR A 222 -0.16 20.43 10.93
C TYR A 222 0.86 19.28 10.95
N THR A 223 0.43 18.08 11.33
CA THR A 223 1.30 16.89 11.32
C THR A 223 1.71 16.52 9.90
N GLN A 224 0.77 16.54 8.96
CA GLN A 224 1.04 16.27 7.54
C GLN A 224 2.00 17.30 6.94
N TYR A 225 1.78 18.59 7.23
CA TYR A 225 2.67 19.66 6.80
C TYR A 225 4.09 19.45 7.34
N LYS A 226 4.23 19.17 8.64
CA LYS A 226 5.54 18.99 9.29
C LYS A 226 6.28 17.77 8.72
N ASP A 227 5.58 16.66 8.52
CA ASP A 227 6.15 15.45 7.93
C ASP A 227 6.64 15.69 6.50
N LEU A 228 5.83 16.33 5.65
CA LEU A 228 6.22 16.66 4.28
C LEU A 228 7.37 17.68 4.24
N PHE A 229 7.35 18.68 5.12
CA PHE A 229 8.41 19.68 5.21
C PHE A 229 9.75 19.04 5.60
N SER A 230 9.78 18.26 6.69
CA SER A 230 10.99 17.58 7.15
C SER A 230 11.52 16.59 6.10
N LYS A 231 10.62 15.86 5.43
CA LYS A 231 10.99 14.97 4.32
C LYS A 231 11.69 15.72 3.18
N LEU A 232 11.14 16.84 2.72
CA LEU A 232 11.73 17.62 1.63
C LEU A 232 13.03 18.32 2.06
N GLU A 233 13.13 18.71 3.34
CA GLU A 233 14.35 19.22 3.95
C GLU A 233 15.46 18.17 3.96
N GLU A 234 15.18 16.93 4.39
CA GLU A 234 16.13 15.81 4.35
C GLU A 234 16.63 15.55 2.92
N VAL A 235 15.73 15.55 1.93
CA VAL A 235 16.10 15.39 0.51
C VAL A 235 17.00 16.53 0.06
N HIS A 236 16.69 17.77 0.44
CA HIS A 236 17.52 18.91 0.08
C HIS A 236 18.92 18.83 0.71
N LEU A 237 19.01 18.50 2.00
CA LEU A 237 20.29 18.36 2.69
C LEU A 237 21.14 17.26 2.04
N ALA A 238 20.54 16.13 1.69
CA ALA A 238 21.22 15.05 0.97
C ALA A 238 21.66 15.44 -0.45
N LEU A 239 20.93 16.35 -1.11
CA LEU A 239 21.34 16.91 -2.40
C LEU A 239 22.53 17.86 -2.23
N LEU A 240 22.50 18.77 -1.25
CA LEU A 240 23.60 19.68 -0.95
C LEU A 240 24.89 18.97 -0.55
N SER A 241 24.80 17.91 0.27
CA SER A 241 25.95 17.10 0.66
C SER A 241 26.41 16.13 -0.42
N ASN A 242 25.66 16.03 -1.53
CA ASN A 242 25.83 15.03 -2.60
C ASN A 242 25.76 13.57 -2.08
N GLU A 243 25.11 13.35 -0.94
CA GLU A 243 24.93 12.03 -0.31
C GLU A 243 23.54 11.46 -0.65
N LYS A 244 23.22 11.36 -1.94
CA LYS A 244 21.91 10.91 -2.44
C LYS A 244 21.48 9.51 -1.95
N SER A 245 22.41 8.70 -1.45
CA SER A 245 22.12 7.42 -0.79
C SER A 245 21.30 7.56 0.50
N GLN A 246 21.25 8.75 1.10
CA GLN A 246 20.42 9.05 2.27
C GLN A 246 18.94 9.26 1.88
N ILE A 247 18.66 9.55 0.62
CA ILE A 247 17.29 9.73 0.13
C ILE A 247 16.62 8.36 0.01
N LYS A 248 15.52 8.18 0.73
CA LYS A 248 14.72 6.97 0.70
C LYS A 248 13.73 7.00 -0.46
N ASP A 249 13.70 5.93 -1.25
CA ASP A 249 12.62 5.70 -2.22
C ASP A 249 11.37 5.18 -1.49
N GLU A 250 10.29 5.95 -1.55
CA GLU A 250 9.03 5.63 -0.88
C GLU A 250 8.14 4.69 -1.69
N LEU A 251 8.30 4.67 -3.02
CA LEU A 251 7.48 3.83 -3.90
C LEU A 251 8.07 2.43 -4.05
N ILE A 252 9.40 2.32 -4.08
CA ILE A 252 10.11 1.06 -4.31
C ILE A 252 11.11 0.85 -3.17
N ALA A 253 10.77 -0.06 -2.25
CA ALA A 253 11.60 -0.34 -1.08
C ALA A 253 13.02 -0.79 -1.46
N TYR A 254 14.01 -0.35 -0.68
CA TYR A 254 15.44 -0.69 -0.83
C TYR A 254 16.07 -0.27 -2.16
N ASN A 255 15.40 0.60 -2.92
CA ASN A 255 15.93 1.14 -4.15
C ASN A 255 16.83 2.35 -3.88
N LYS A 256 17.89 2.50 -4.67
CA LYS A 256 18.81 3.63 -4.54
C LYS A 256 18.31 4.81 -5.36
N VAL A 257 18.21 5.97 -4.73
CA VAL A 257 17.79 7.21 -5.41
C VAL A 257 18.98 7.89 -6.07
N ARG A 258 18.91 8.07 -7.40
CA ARG A 258 19.91 8.78 -8.21
C ARG A 258 19.41 10.15 -8.62
N ILE A 259 18.16 10.21 -9.07
CA ILE A 259 17.47 11.43 -9.50
C ILE A 259 16.16 11.50 -8.72
N PRO A 260 16.14 12.23 -7.61
CA PRO A 260 14.95 12.32 -6.78
C PRO A 260 13.86 13.09 -7.53
N ILE A 261 12.68 12.49 -7.57
CA ILE A 261 11.46 13.14 -8.04
C ILE A 261 10.42 13.13 -6.92
N LEU A 262 9.59 14.15 -6.88
CA LEU A 262 8.39 14.21 -6.08
C LEU A 262 7.20 13.84 -6.96
N LEU A 263 6.63 12.68 -6.70
CA LEU A 263 5.35 12.26 -7.27
C LEU A 263 4.22 12.86 -6.42
N VAL A 264 3.25 13.51 -7.05
CA VAL A 264 2.12 14.14 -6.38
C VAL A 264 0.81 13.72 -7.02
N LYS A 265 -0.25 13.68 -6.21
CA LYS A 265 -1.62 13.53 -6.72
C LYS A 265 -2.35 14.87 -6.59
N GLN A 266 -3.02 15.28 -7.66
CA GLN A 266 -3.85 16.48 -7.70
C GLN A 266 -5.31 16.12 -7.96
N TYR A 267 -6.22 16.97 -7.48
CA TYR A 267 -7.65 16.91 -7.78
C TYR A 267 -8.13 18.23 -8.40
N LYS A 268 -9.12 18.15 -9.28
CA LYS A 268 -9.69 19.31 -9.97
C LYS A 268 -10.88 19.85 -9.21
N LYS A 269 -10.88 21.15 -8.89
CA LYS A 269 -12.00 21.87 -8.29
C LYS A 269 -12.20 23.18 -9.04
N GLY A 270 -13.29 23.27 -9.81
CA GLY A 270 -13.49 24.35 -10.79
C GLY A 270 -12.45 24.27 -11.91
N GLU A 271 -11.82 25.40 -12.21
CA GLU A 271 -10.75 25.49 -13.23
C GLU A 271 -9.34 25.25 -12.66
N CYS A 272 -9.22 25.03 -11.35
CA CYS A 272 -7.94 24.91 -10.65
C CYS A 272 -7.66 23.46 -10.21
N TRP A 273 -6.36 23.11 -10.22
CA TRP A 273 -5.85 21.84 -9.70
C TRP A 273 -5.22 22.08 -8.33
N TYR A 274 -5.63 21.28 -7.35
CA TYR A 274 -5.18 21.34 -5.96
C TYR A 274 -4.51 20.01 -5.57
N HIS A 275 -3.62 20.02 -4.58
CA HIS A 275 -2.98 18.79 -4.13
C HIS A 275 -3.90 17.94 -3.24
N VAL A 276 -3.90 16.63 -3.45
CA VAL A 276 -4.53 15.69 -2.51
C VAL A 276 -3.63 15.59 -1.28
N PRO A 277 -4.14 15.85 -0.07
CA PRO A 277 -3.33 15.81 1.15
C PRO A 277 -2.72 14.42 1.40
N ALA A 278 -1.49 14.40 1.89
CA ALA A 278 -0.72 13.20 2.22
C ALA A 278 -0.57 12.20 1.05
N ALA A 279 -0.56 12.71 -0.19
CA ALA A 279 -0.42 11.91 -1.41
C ALA A 279 0.83 12.29 -2.22
N SER A 280 1.85 12.85 -1.56
CA SER A 280 3.15 13.17 -2.13
C SER A 280 4.23 12.17 -1.69
N TYR A 281 5.00 11.66 -2.66
CA TYR A 281 6.00 10.61 -2.44
C TYR A 281 7.32 10.96 -3.14
N VAL A 282 8.43 10.78 -2.43
CA VAL A 282 9.78 10.88 -3.02
C VAL A 282 10.19 9.52 -3.60
N THR A 283 10.66 9.51 -4.85
CA THR A 283 11.12 8.29 -5.52
C THR A 283 12.23 8.60 -6.53
N ASP A 284 12.88 7.56 -7.05
CA ASP A 284 13.85 7.70 -8.13
C ASP A 284 13.18 7.76 -9.50
N ARG A 285 13.57 8.76 -10.31
CA ARG A 285 13.00 8.98 -11.66
C ARG A 285 13.07 7.75 -12.54
N ASP A 286 14.26 7.17 -12.70
CA ASP A 286 14.47 6.11 -13.69
C ASP A 286 13.74 4.84 -13.27
N SER A 287 13.71 4.59 -11.96
CA SER A 287 12.99 3.48 -11.34
C SER A 287 11.47 3.65 -11.47
N PHE A 288 10.95 4.86 -11.28
CA PHE A 288 9.55 5.20 -11.50
C PHE A 288 9.15 5.07 -12.98
N LEU A 289 9.97 5.56 -13.91
CA LEU A 289 9.72 5.42 -15.34
C LEU A 289 9.72 3.95 -15.78
N HIS A 290 10.64 3.15 -15.23
CA HIS A 290 10.66 1.71 -15.46
C HIS A 290 9.42 1.02 -14.86
N LEU A 291 8.97 1.45 -13.68
CA LEU A 291 7.72 1.00 -13.08
C LEU A 291 6.54 1.30 -14.02
N LEU A 292 6.39 2.54 -14.49
CA LEU A 292 5.31 2.94 -15.40
C LEU A 292 5.25 2.08 -16.68
N LYS A 293 6.41 1.71 -17.23
CA LYS A 293 6.51 0.84 -18.41
C LYS A 293 6.05 -0.59 -18.15
N LYS A 294 6.32 -1.12 -16.95
CA LYS A 294 6.00 -2.51 -16.58
C LYS A 294 4.63 -2.66 -15.93
N ASN A 295 4.18 -1.65 -15.20
CA ASN A 295 2.96 -1.64 -14.42
C ASN A 295 2.46 -0.21 -14.23
N SER A 296 1.26 0.08 -14.72
CA SER A 296 0.62 1.39 -14.63
C SER A 296 -0.03 1.68 -13.26
N LYS A 297 0.16 0.80 -12.27
CA LYS A 297 -0.41 0.90 -10.92
C LYS A 297 0.62 1.34 -9.88
N HIS A 298 0.19 2.23 -9.00
CA HIS A 298 0.91 2.71 -7.85
C HIS A 298 1.12 1.58 -6.81
N PRO A 299 2.35 1.31 -6.35
CA PRO A 299 2.64 0.13 -5.52
C PRO A 299 1.93 0.14 -4.16
N LEU A 300 1.85 1.31 -3.52
CA LEU A 300 1.30 1.44 -2.16
C LEU A 300 -0.24 1.41 -2.10
N ASN A 301 -0.91 2.19 -2.93
CA ASN A 301 -2.37 2.38 -2.88
C ASN A 301 -3.12 1.68 -4.02
N ARG A 302 -2.41 1.03 -4.95
CA ARG A 302 -2.94 0.33 -6.14
C ARG A 302 -3.75 1.22 -7.09
N ASP A 303 -3.52 2.54 -7.04
CA ASP A 303 -4.15 3.51 -7.93
C ASP A 303 -3.51 3.49 -9.33
N LEU A 304 -4.23 3.88 -10.38
CA LEU A 304 -3.66 3.95 -11.73
C LEU A 304 -2.99 5.30 -11.94
N PHE A 305 -1.77 5.33 -12.47
CA PHE A 305 -1.06 6.60 -12.70
C PHE A 305 -1.71 7.47 -13.78
N LYS A 306 -2.17 6.88 -14.89
CA LYS A 306 -2.85 7.61 -15.98
C LYS A 306 -4.31 7.97 -15.66
N LYS A 307 -5.01 7.13 -14.91
CA LYS A 307 -6.43 7.31 -14.58
C LYS A 307 -6.70 7.05 -13.10
N PRO A 308 -6.18 7.93 -12.22
CA PRO A 308 -6.29 7.71 -10.80
C PRO A 308 -7.74 7.78 -10.31
N ARG A 309 -7.97 7.19 -9.13
CA ARG A 309 -9.27 7.22 -8.46
C ARG A 309 -9.60 8.64 -8.05
N SER A 310 -10.86 9.02 -8.24
CA SER A 310 -11.40 10.31 -7.81
C SER A 310 -11.19 10.55 -6.31
N TYR A 311 -10.90 11.78 -5.93
CA TYR A 311 -10.86 12.23 -4.54
C TYR A 311 -12.14 13.00 -4.25
N ASN A 312 -12.96 12.56 -3.28
CA ASN A 312 -14.27 13.18 -2.99
C ASN A 312 -15.14 13.39 -4.25
N GLN A 313 -15.18 12.40 -5.15
CA GLN A 313 -15.88 12.45 -6.46
C GLN A 313 -15.31 13.46 -7.47
N MET A 314 -14.21 14.14 -7.14
CA MET A 314 -13.51 15.05 -8.04
C MET A 314 -12.49 14.30 -8.90
N GLU A 315 -12.32 14.77 -10.14
CA GLU A 315 -11.30 14.25 -11.07
C GLU A 315 -9.91 14.41 -10.46
N THR A 316 -9.05 13.40 -10.65
CA THR A 316 -7.68 13.43 -10.14
C THR A 316 -6.66 13.12 -11.24
N ARG A 317 -5.42 13.56 -11.03
CA ARG A 317 -4.27 13.23 -11.88
C ARG A 317 -3.01 13.06 -11.04
N TYR A 318 -2.05 12.28 -11.54
CA TYR A 318 -0.70 12.23 -11.00
C TYR A 318 0.22 13.14 -11.81
N LEU A 319 1.12 13.84 -11.13
CA LEU A 319 2.22 14.57 -11.74
C LEU A 319 3.50 14.25 -10.99
N TRP A 320 4.65 14.37 -11.66
CA TRP A 320 5.93 14.31 -10.97
C TRP A 320 6.82 15.49 -11.31
N TYR A 321 7.69 15.80 -10.35
CA TYR A 321 8.58 16.93 -10.38
C TYR A 321 9.99 16.49 -10.03
N GLU A 322 10.99 16.89 -10.81
CA GLU A 322 12.39 16.72 -10.38
C GLU A 322 12.71 17.63 -9.19
N LEU A 323 13.36 17.03 -8.18
CA LEU A 323 13.88 17.70 -6.99
C LEU A 323 15.36 17.99 -7.21
N THR A 324 15.74 19.26 -7.02
CA THR A 324 17.10 19.75 -7.23
C THR A 324 17.53 20.60 -6.03
N GLU A 325 18.81 20.91 -5.93
CA GLU A 325 19.34 21.82 -4.90
C GLU A 325 18.60 23.17 -4.89
N ASN A 326 18.26 23.70 -6.07
CA ASN A 326 17.58 24.99 -6.18
C ASN A 326 16.05 24.88 -6.11
N TYR A 327 15.50 23.66 -6.14
CA TYR A 327 14.07 23.43 -6.19
C TYR A 327 13.72 22.10 -5.49
N CYS A 328 13.40 22.19 -4.19
CA CYS A 328 12.99 21.04 -3.39
C CYS A 328 11.66 21.29 -2.65
N SER A 329 10.60 21.72 -3.36
CA SER A 329 9.31 22.03 -2.74
C SER A 329 8.10 21.36 -3.38
N SER A 330 6.98 21.40 -2.64
CA SER A 330 5.66 20.93 -3.05
C SER A 330 4.62 22.04 -2.87
N GLN A 331 3.72 22.19 -3.85
CA GLN A 331 2.53 23.04 -3.72
C GLN A 331 1.62 22.58 -2.57
N GLU A 332 1.65 21.29 -2.20
CA GLU A 332 0.93 20.77 -1.02
C GLU A 332 1.32 21.51 0.27
N LEU A 333 2.57 21.96 0.40
CA LEU A 333 2.98 22.75 1.57
C LEU A 333 2.29 24.12 1.57
N SER A 334 2.12 24.74 0.41
CA SER A 334 1.45 26.04 0.28
C SER A 334 -0.05 25.92 0.53
N ASP A 335 -0.68 24.91 -0.06
CA ASP A 335 -2.09 24.59 0.16
C ASP A 335 -2.33 24.34 1.67
N GLY A 336 -1.45 23.54 2.30
CA GLY A 336 -1.50 23.28 3.74
C GLY A 336 -1.33 24.54 4.60
N VAL A 337 -0.46 25.48 4.21
CA VAL A 337 -0.29 26.76 4.93
C VAL A 337 -1.57 27.58 4.88
N VAL A 338 -2.22 27.68 3.71
CA VAL A 338 -3.47 28.43 3.58
C VAL A 338 -4.56 27.80 4.45
N GLU A 339 -4.74 26.49 4.39
CA GLU A 339 -5.75 25.78 5.18
C GLU A 339 -5.52 25.89 6.69
N ILE A 340 -4.26 25.72 7.12
CA ILE A 340 -3.89 25.86 8.53
C ILE A 340 -4.13 27.29 9.02
N ARG A 341 -3.80 28.32 8.23
CA ARG A 341 -4.04 29.72 8.60
C ARG A 341 -5.52 30.01 8.81
N VAL A 342 -6.39 29.54 7.91
CA VAL A 342 -7.84 29.70 8.03
C VAL A 342 -8.36 29.03 9.31
N LEU A 343 -7.97 27.78 9.57
CA LEU A 343 -8.40 27.05 10.77
C LEU A 343 -7.92 27.68 12.06
N VAL A 344 -6.68 28.20 12.07
CA VAL A 344 -6.12 28.92 13.21
C VAL A 344 -6.91 30.20 13.48
N ASP A 345 -7.21 30.98 12.43
CA ASP A 345 -7.99 32.21 12.57
C ASP A 345 -9.42 31.95 13.07
N GLU A 346 -10.08 30.88 12.60
CA GLU A 346 -11.39 30.45 13.09
C GLU A 346 -11.36 30.03 14.56
N LEU A 347 -10.34 29.25 14.97
CA LEU A 347 -10.17 28.82 16.35
C LEU A 347 -9.88 30.01 17.29
N PHE A 348 -9.21 31.06 16.80
CA PHE A 348 -9.03 32.31 17.55
C PHE A 348 -10.34 33.11 17.67
N GLN A 349 -11.17 33.15 16.63
CA GLN A 349 -12.46 33.85 16.69
C GLN A 349 -13.46 33.18 17.64
N LEU A 350 -13.41 31.86 17.78
CA LEU A 350 -14.36 31.08 18.60
C LEU A 350 -14.05 31.07 20.11
N ASN A 351 -12.81 31.32 20.52
CA ASN A 351 -12.39 31.13 21.91
C ASN A 351 -12.22 32.42 22.74
N GLU A 352 -12.53 33.60 22.21
CA GLU A 352 -12.19 34.90 22.84
C GLU A 352 -10.74 34.96 23.38
N ILE A 353 -9.83 34.14 22.84
CA ILE A 353 -8.41 34.18 23.22
C ILE A 353 -7.89 35.46 22.62
N GLN A 354 -7.55 36.40 23.50
CA GLN A 354 -7.06 37.75 23.23
C GLN A 354 -6.41 37.88 21.84
N ARG A 355 -6.91 38.80 21.01
CA ARG A 355 -6.25 39.28 19.79
C ARG A 355 -4.82 39.72 20.13
N MET A 356 -3.87 38.80 20.17
CA MET A 356 -2.45 39.13 20.17
C MET A 356 -2.06 39.49 18.74
N ASN A 357 -2.34 40.72 18.32
CA ASN A 357 -1.83 41.37 17.10
C ASN A 357 -1.27 40.40 16.04
N PHE A 358 -2.17 39.63 15.42
CA PHE A 358 -1.84 38.65 14.39
C PHE A 358 -1.78 39.38 13.05
N SER A 359 -0.58 39.80 12.65
CA SER A 359 -0.30 40.10 11.24
C SER A 359 0.65 39.04 10.71
N MET A 360 0.13 38.14 9.86
CA MET A 360 0.93 37.10 9.20
C MET A 360 1.53 37.67 7.92
N GLY A 361 2.85 37.82 7.89
CA GLY A 361 3.58 38.13 6.67
C GLY A 361 3.74 36.87 5.81
N ALA A 362 3.69 37.01 4.49
CA ALA A 362 4.16 35.94 3.60
C ALA A 362 5.70 35.88 3.71
N PHE A 363 6.22 34.83 4.35
CA PHE A 363 7.64 34.53 4.35
C PHE A 363 7.94 33.56 3.20
N SER A 364 8.90 33.92 2.35
CA SER A 364 9.45 33.04 1.33
C SER A 364 10.90 32.80 1.71
N PRO A 365 11.26 31.64 2.28
CA PRO A 365 12.66 31.30 2.42
C PRO A 365 13.26 31.25 1.02
N ALA A 366 14.40 31.90 0.79
CA ALA A 366 15.14 31.88 -0.48
C ALA A 366 15.54 30.46 -0.95
N PHE A 367 15.35 29.48 -0.07
CA PHE A 367 15.68 28.07 -0.20
C PHE A 367 14.78 27.28 -1.17
N PHE A 368 13.54 27.74 -1.42
CA PHE A 368 12.57 27.02 -2.25
C PHE A 368 12.20 27.72 -3.58
N GLY A 369 12.97 28.73 -3.99
CA GLY A 369 12.78 29.50 -5.22
C GLY A 369 12.68 31.01 -4.98
N PRO A 370 12.85 31.85 -6.03
CA PRO A 370 12.83 33.30 -5.88
C PRO A 370 11.41 33.82 -5.65
N ALA A 371 11.24 34.69 -4.64
CA ALA A 371 9.97 35.29 -4.27
C ALA A 371 9.46 36.30 -5.31
N ILE A 372 8.20 36.20 -5.72
CA ILE A 372 7.49 37.26 -6.46
C ILE A 372 6.31 37.75 -5.59
N LYS A 373 6.29 39.05 -5.30
CA LYS A 373 5.20 39.71 -4.58
C LYS A 373 3.97 39.83 -5.48
N ASN A 374 2.81 39.56 -4.88
CA ASN A 374 1.44 39.70 -5.40
C ASN A 374 1.00 38.61 -6.38
N ASN A 375 0.24 37.63 -5.88
CA ASN A 375 -0.40 36.62 -6.70
C ASN A 375 -1.94 36.72 -6.61
N PRO A 376 -2.68 36.86 -7.74
CA PRO A 376 -4.14 36.81 -7.76
C PRO A 376 -4.73 35.46 -7.27
N TYR A 377 -3.98 34.35 -7.32
CA TYR A 377 -4.43 33.04 -6.83
C TYR A 377 -4.68 32.95 -5.33
N SER A 378 -3.89 33.67 -4.52
CA SER A 378 -4.10 33.75 -3.07
C SER A 378 -5.34 34.59 -2.71
N GLN A 379 -5.74 35.51 -3.59
CA GLN A 379 -6.91 36.34 -3.41
C GLN A 379 -8.20 35.58 -3.74
N THR A 380 -8.21 34.71 -4.75
CA THR A 380 -9.37 33.87 -5.11
C THR A 380 -9.71 32.84 -4.04
N LEU A 381 -8.72 32.17 -3.42
CA LEU A 381 -8.94 31.26 -2.29
C LEU A 381 -9.51 31.97 -1.05
N GLN A 382 -9.05 33.19 -0.76
CA GLN A 382 -9.60 34.02 0.33
C GLN A 382 -11.00 34.56 0.04
N LEU A 383 -11.33 34.85 -1.23
CA LEU A 383 -12.62 35.39 -1.65
C LEU A 383 -13.71 34.30 -1.75
N GLU A 384 -13.39 33.09 -2.21
CA GLU A 384 -14.38 32.01 -2.37
C GLU A 384 -14.82 31.38 -1.04
N HIS A 385 -13.93 31.27 -0.05
CA HIS A 385 -14.33 30.77 1.28
C HIS A 385 -15.26 31.74 2.02
N LYS A 386 -15.14 33.05 1.75
CA LYS A 386 -16.09 34.07 2.24
C LYS A 386 -17.50 33.89 1.67
N ASN A 387 -17.62 33.37 0.45
CA ASN A 387 -18.90 33.20 -0.24
C ASN A 387 -19.55 31.83 0.01
N GLY A 388 -18.76 30.79 0.32
CA GLY A 388 -19.28 29.47 0.70
C GLY A 388 -19.96 29.41 2.08
N LEU A 389 -19.85 30.47 2.89
CA LEU A 389 -20.39 30.57 4.25
C LEU A 389 -21.66 31.45 4.36
N GLN A 390 -22.28 31.84 3.23
CA GLN A 390 -23.57 32.56 3.19
C GLN A 390 -24.76 31.71 2.69
N LEU A 391 -24.64 30.38 2.62
CA LEU A 391 -25.76 29.49 2.27
C LEU A 391 -26.02 28.43 3.35
#